data_AF-A0A4R2P660-F1
#
_entry.id   AF-A0A4R2P660-F1
#
_cell.length_a   1.000
_cell.length_b   1.000
_cell.length_c   1.000
_cell.angle_alpha   90.00
_cell.angle_beta   90.00
_cell.angle_gamma   90.00
#
_symmetry.space_group_name_H-M   'P 1'
#
loop_
_entity.id
_entity.type
_entity.pdbx_description
1 polymer ?
#
loop_
_entity_poly.entity_id
_entity_poly.type
_entity_poly.pdbx_seq_one_letter_code
_entity_poly.pdbx_strand_id
1 'polypeptide(L)'
;MKLRDLIVVFGVILIVLMLIIPLPPILLSILIIINISLALIVLLVTMNMNEPLQFSIFPSLLLLLTLFRLGLNVSTTRSILGKADAGKVIETFGEFVVGGNVIVGLVVFLILIIIQFIVITKGAERVSEVAARFTLDAMPGKQMSIDADLNAGLIDETEARMRRGKIEQEADFYGAMDGASKFVKGDAIASIIIVTINLIFGMIIGMAQLGMGLADASHQFTLLSVGDGLVSQIPALLISTATGVVVTRAASDGNLGQDITRQLTAYPVMLFVAGGGYPPFRVYTNWFSSCFTDRHDSFYWRLPPCQIQF
;
A
#
# COMPACT_ATOMS: atom_id res chain seq x y z
N MET A 1 11.04 -10.34 -32.00
CA MET A 1 10.41 -10.04 -30.69
C MET A 1 9.22 -9.13 -30.96
N LYS A 2 8.06 -9.40 -30.36
CA LYS A 2 6.91 -8.50 -30.53
C LYS A 2 7.22 -7.19 -29.78
N LEU A 3 6.68 -6.06 -30.26
CA LEU A 3 6.90 -4.73 -29.63
C LEU A 3 6.60 -4.75 -28.11
N ARG A 4 5.62 -5.56 -27.69
CA ARG A 4 5.26 -5.76 -26.28
C ARG A 4 6.37 -6.39 -25.43
N ASP A 5 7.09 -7.37 -25.96
CA ASP A 5 8.19 -8.04 -25.23
C ASP A 5 9.35 -7.07 -25.02
N LEU A 6 9.54 -6.15 -25.98
CA LEU A 6 10.58 -5.13 -25.96
C LEU A 6 10.32 -4.06 -24.89
N ILE A 7 9.06 -3.74 -24.59
CA ILE A 7 8.69 -2.75 -23.56
C ILE A 7 9.12 -3.21 -22.17
N VAL A 8 8.87 -4.48 -21.81
CA VAL A 8 9.23 -5.02 -20.49
C VAL A 8 10.75 -5.06 -20.32
N VAL A 9 11.46 -5.57 -21.33
CA VAL A 9 12.93 -5.64 -21.32
C VAL A 9 13.54 -4.24 -21.22
N PHE A 10 13.05 -3.29 -22.03
CA PHE A 10 13.49 -1.90 -21.97
C PHE A 10 13.20 -1.26 -20.61
N GLY A 11 12.03 -1.56 -20.01
CA GLY A 11 11.67 -1.10 -18.67
C GLY A 11 12.67 -1.57 -17.61
N VAL A 12 13.06 -2.86 -17.63
CA VAL A 12 14.06 -3.40 -16.71
C VAL A 12 15.43 -2.74 -16.92
N ILE A 13 15.87 -2.58 -18.17
CA ILE A 13 17.12 -1.88 -18.49
C ILE A 13 17.09 -0.44 -17.98
N LEU A 14 15.97 0.26 -18.16
CA LEU A 14 15.77 1.62 -17.69
C LEU A 14 15.85 1.70 -16.15
N ILE A 15 15.29 0.73 -15.42
CA ILE A 15 15.41 0.62 -13.96
C ILE A 15 16.88 0.49 -13.53
N VAL A 16 17.67 -0.35 -14.22
CA VAL A 16 19.09 -0.51 -13.90
C VAL A 16 19.88 0.75 -14.25
N LEU A 17 19.60 1.38 -15.39
CA LEU A 17 20.28 2.60 -15.83
C LEU A 17 20.04 3.78 -14.88
N MET A 18 18.82 3.93 -14.33
CA MET A 18 18.54 5.04 -13.39
C MET A 18 19.31 4.92 -12.08
N LEU A 19 19.70 3.71 -11.65
CA LEU A 19 20.56 3.54 -10.46
C LEU A 19 21.97 4.13 -10.67
N ILE A 20 22.46 4.10 -11.91
CA ILE A 20 23.83 4.51 -12.24
C ILE A 20 23.84 5.97 -12.71
N ILE A 21 22.90 6.37 -13.56
CA ILE A 21 22.90 7.67 -14.25
C ILE A 21 21.98 8.66 -13.52
N PRO A 22 22.45 9.87 -13.17
CA PRO A 22 21.59 10.89 -12.58
C PRO A 22 20.53 11.36 -13.57
N LEU A 23 19.26 11.31 -13.15
CA LEU A 23 18.14 11.76 -13.97
C LEU A 23 17.85 13.26 -13.77
N PRO A 24 17.37 13.97 -14.79
CA PRO A 24 16.92 15.35 -14.64
C PRO A 24 15.62 15.41 -13.80
N PRO A 25 15.38 16.49 -13.02
CA PRO A 25 14.22 16.62 -12.12
C PRO A 25 12.85 16.49 -12.81
N ILE A 26 12.75 16.94 -14.06
CA ILE A 26 11.54 16.83 -14.88
C ILE A 26 11.22 15.36 -15.15
N LEU A 27 12.23 14.56 -15.50
CA LEU A 27 12.04 13.14 -15.80
C LEU A 27 11.69 12.36 -14.52
N LEU A 28 12.33 12.68 -13.37
CA LEU A 28 11.95 12.11 -12.07
C LEU A 28 10.46 12.34 -11.77
N SER A 29 9.99 13.57 -11.94
CA SER A 29 8.57 13.92 -11.72
C SER A 29 7.63 13.09 -12.59
N ILE A 30 7.96 12.89 -13.87
CA ILE A 30 7.17 12.07 -14.80
C ILE A 30 7.18 10.60 -14.36
N LEU A 31 8.34 10.02 -14.05
CA LEU A 31 8.45 8.61 -13.64
C LEU A 31 7.73 8.34 -12.32
N ILE A 32 7.75 9.29 -11.39
CA ILE A 32 6.99 9.24 -10.14
C ILE A 32 5.48 9.18 -10.42
N ILE A 33 4.97 10.06 -11.29
CA ILE A 33 3.55 10.06 -11.67
C ILE A 33 3.16 8.73 -12.34
N ILE A 34 4.02 8.21 -13.21
CA ILE A 34 3.83 6.89 -13.84
C ILE A 34 3.79 5.80 -12.75
N ASN A 35 4.66 5.86 -11.75
CA ASN A 35 4.69 4.89 -10.66
C ASN A 35 3.37 4.87 -9.86
N ILE A 36 2.88 6.05 -9.46
CA ILE A 36 1.59 6.19 -8.77
C ILE A 36 0.44 5.69 -9.65
N SER A 37 0.46 6.06 -10.93
CA SER A 37 -0.58 5.64 -11.91
C SER A 37 -0.60 4.13 -12.10
N LEU A 38 0.57 3.48 -12.21
CA LEU A 38 0.68 2.02 -12.31
C LEU A 38 0.16 1.34 -11.05
N ALA A 39 0.51 1.84 -9.86
CA ALA A 39 0.00 1.30 -8.60
C ALA A 39 -1.53 1.42 -8.49
N LEU A 40 -2.10 2.54 -8.94
CA LEU A 40 -3.55 2.74 -8.99
C LEU A 40 -4.23 1.81 -9.99
N ILE A 41 -3.67 1.65 -11.20
CA ILE A 41 -4.18 0.70 -12.20
C ILE A 41 -4.19 -0.71 -11.63
N VAL A 42 -3.10 -1.12 -10.97
CA VAL A 42 -3.02 -2.43 -10.33
C VAL A 42 -4.13 -2.60 -9.30
N LEU A 43 -4.32 -1.64 -8.39
CA LEU A 43 -5.41 -1.70 -7.40
C LEU A 43 -6.78 -1.83 -8.08
N LEU A 44 -7.07 -0.98 -9.08
CA LEU A 44 -8.36 -1.00 -9.78
C LEU A 44 -8.61 -2.32 -10.51
N VAL A 45 -7.58 -2.90 -11.15
CA VAL A 45 -7.67 -4.22 -11.79
C VAL A 45 -7.95 -5.30 -10.76
N THR A 46 -7.27 -5.26 -9.59
CA THR A 46 -7.50 -6.23 -8.51
C THR A 46 -8.87 -6.13 -7.85
N MET A 47 -9.50 -4.96 -7.85
CA MET A 47 -10.86 -4.82 -7.33
C MET A 47 -11.94 -5.33 -8.31
N ASN A 48 -11.61 -5.41 -9.60
CA ASN A 48 -12.55 -5.79 -10.66
C ASN A 48 -12.39 -7.22 -11.17
N MET A 49 -11.37 -7.97 -10.73
CA MET A 49 -11.23 -9.39 -11.06
C MET A 49 -12.28 -10.24 -10.33
N ASN A 50 -12.71 -11.33 -10.97
CA ASN A 50 -13.64 -12.28 -10.35
C ASN A 50 -12.88 -13.38 -9.60
N GLU A 51 -11.80 -13.90 -10.21
CA GLU A 51 -10.94 -14.93 -9.65
C GLU A 51 -9.47 -14.46 -9.58
N PRO A 52 -8.70 -14.85 -8.54
CA PRO A 52 -7.27 -14.49 -8.42
C PRO A 52 -6.42 -14.91 -9.62
N LEU A 53 -6.71 -16.09 -10.18
CA LEU A 53 -5.98 -16.69 -11.30
C LEU A 53 -6.11 -15.90 -12.61
N GLN A 54 -7.12 -15.02 -12.75
CA GLN A 54 -7.25 -14.13 -13.91
C GLN A 54 -6.07 -13.15 -14.01
N PHE A 55 -5.38 -12.90 -12.91
CA PHE A 55 -4.18 -12.05 -12.88
C PHE A 55 -2.97 -12.83 -12.38
N SER A 56 -2.72 -13.99 -12.97
CA SER A 56 -1.60 -14.87 -12.63
C SER A 56 -0.21 -14.21 -12.75
N ILE A 57 -0.07 -13.14 -13.53
CA ILE A 57 1.17 -12.35 -13.66
C ILE A 57 1.43 -11.39 -12.47
N PHE A 58 0.46 -11.24 -11.57
CA PHE A 58 0.54 -10.30 -10.45
C PHE A 58 1.82 -10.42 -9.61
N PRO A 59 2.29 -11.62 -9.18
CA PRO A 59 3.52 -11.75 -8.39
C PRO A 59 4.75 -11.17 -9.12
N SER A 60 4.89 -11.47 -10.42
CA SER A 60 6.00 -10.95 -11.23
C SER A 60 5.89 -9.45 -11.47
N LEU A 61 4.67 -8.94 -11.65
CA LEU A 61 4.42 -7.50 -11.77
C LEU A 61 4.79 -6.77 -10.48
N LEU A 62 4.46 -7.33 -9.30
CA LEU A 62 4.84 -6.78 -8.01
C LEU A 62 6.36 -6.61 -7.90
N LEU A 63 7.14 -7.63 -8.31
CA LEU A 63 8.61 -7.55 -8.32
C LEU A 63 9.14 -6.44 -9.23
N LEU A 64 8.55 -6.28 -10.42
CA LEU A 64 8.96 -5.21 -11.35
C LEU A 64 8.61 -3.82 -10.80
N LEU A 65 7.42 -3.66 -10.21
CA LEU A 65 6.99 -2.40 -9.63
C LEU A 65 7.80 -2.02 -8.39
N THR A 66 8.16 -2.98 -7.53
CA THR A 66 9.03 -2.72 -6.38
C THR A 66 10.44 -2.34 -6.82
N LEU A 67 11.01 -3.01 -7.81
CA LEU A 67 12.31 -2.62 -8.39
C LEU A 67 12.27 -1.21 -8.99
N PHE A 68 11.19 -0.88 -9.71
CA PHE A 68 11.00 0.47 -10.25
C PHE A 68 10.90 1.52 -9.14
N ARG A 69 10.17 1.23 -8.04
CA ARG A 69 10.10 2.10 -6.85
C ARG A 69 11.46 2.28 -6.20
N LEU A 70 12.20 1.19 -5.99
CA LEU A 70 13.51 1.23 -5.36
C LEU A 70 14.48 2.11 -6.15
N GLY A 71 14.54 1.94 -7.47
CA GLY A 71 15.45 2.75 -8.28
C GLY A 71 15.00 4.21 -8.41
N LEU A 72 13.70 4.51 -8.32
CA LEU A 72 13.24 5.89 -8.18
C LEU A 72 13.71 6.50 -6.87
N ASN A 73 13.55 5.81 -5.74
CA ASN A 73 14.01 6.30 -4.43
C ASN A 73 15.52 6.56 -4.40
N VAL A 74 16.33 5.72 -5.05
CA VAL A 74 17.79 5.94 -5.18
C VAL A 74 18.07 7.16 -6.06
N SER A 75 17.35 7.33 -7.16
CA SER A 75 17.52 8.45 -8.08
C SER A 75 17.11 9.79 -7.46
N THR A 76 16.00 9.82 -6.73
CA THR A 76 15.52 11.01 -6.02
C THR A 76 16.46 11.38 -4.88
N THR A 77 16.92 10.40 -4.10
CA THR A 77 17.94 10.59 -3.05
C THR A 77 19.21 11.24 -3.59
N ARG A 78 19.73 10.76 -4.71
CA ARG A 78 20.90 11.38 -5.35
C ARG A 78 20.63 12.82 -5.75
N SER A 79 19.45 13.11 -6.29
CA SER A 79 19.07 14.47 -6.71
C SER A 79 18.91 15.41 -5.51
N ILE A 80 18.27 14.93 -4.44
CA ILE A 80 18.09 15.64 -3.16
C ILE A 80 19.46 16.00 -2.57
N LEU A 81 20.33 15.01 -2.37
CA LEU A 81 21.63 15.22 -1.73
C LEU A 81 22.61 16.00 -2.61
N GLY A 82 22.56 15.83 -3.94
CA GLY A 82 23.52 16.45 -4.85
C GLY A 82 23.16 17.87 -5.29
N LYS A 83 21.87 18.18 -5.47
CA LYS A 83 21.41 19.47 -6.03
C LYS A 83 20.40 20.20 -5.15
N ALA A 84 19.99 19.62 -4.01
CA ALA A 84 18.88 20.13 -3.21
C ALA A 84 17.58 20.34 -4.02
N ASP A 85 17.38 19.48 -5.04
CA ASP A 85 16.22 19.49 -5.94
C ASP A 85 15.77 18.04 -6.17
N ALA A 86 14.50 17.75 -5.87
CA ALA A 86 13.89 16.43 -6.01
C ALA A 86 12.89 16.36 -7.18
N GLY A 87 12.70 17.45 -7.91
CA GLY A 87 11.61 17.61 -8.86
C GLY A 87 10.33 18.14 -8.23
N LYS A 88 9.49 18.74 -9.08
CA LYS A 88 8.34 19.54 -8.69
C LYS A 88 7.26 18.73 -7.96
N VAL A 89 7.11 17.44 -8.29
CA VAL A 89 6.13 16.58 -7.61
C VAL A 89 6.50 16.40 -6.14
N ILE A 90 7.76 16.04 -5.85
CA ILE A 90 8.22 15.84 -4.47
C ILE A 90 8.11 17.12 -3.66
N GLU A 91 8.52 18.26 -4.23
CA GLU A 91 8.42 19.56 -3.58
C GLU A 91 6.97 19.91 -3.22
N THR A 92 6.04 19.72 -4.17
CA THR A 92 4.60 19.98 -3.95
C THR A 92 4.01 19.09 -2.84
N PHE A 93 4.36 17.80 -2.81
CA PHE A 93 3.92 16.90 -1.75
C PHE A 93 4.54 17.23 -0.40
N GLY A 94 5.80 17.67 -0.38
CA GLY A 94 6.49 18.13 0.83
C GLY A 94 5.82 19.38 1.41
N GLU A 95 5.58 20.39 0.58
CA GLU A 95 4.86 21.60 0.98
C GLU A 95 3.46 21.31 1.52
N PHE A 96 2.72 20.40 0.87
CA PHE A 96 1.37 20.02 1.29
C PHE A 96 1.31 19.46 2.71
N VAL A 97 2.30 18.65 3.12
CA VAL A 97 2.33 18.05 4.48
C VAL A 97 3.00 18.95 5.50
N VAL A 98 4.01 19.71 5.10
CA VAL A 98 4.70 20.64 6.00
C VAL A 98 3.80 21.83 6.36
N GLY A 99 2.97 22.33 5.44
CA GLY A 99 1.97 23.36 5.74
C GLY A 99 2.56 24.65 6.35
N GLY A 100 3.84 24.93 6.08
CA GLY A 100 4.59 26.05 6.66
C GLY A 100 5.26 25.79 8.03
N ASN A 101 5.05 24.61 8.64
CA ASN A 101 5.73 24.21 9.88
C ASN A 101 6.42 22.86 9.72
N VAL A 102 7.75 22.91 9.52
CA VAL A 102 8.62 21.74 9.31
C VAL A 102 8.49 20.70 10.41
N ILE A 103 8.33 21.13 11.66
CA ILE A 103 8.24 20.21 12.81
C ILE A 103 6.92 19.43 12.75
N VAL A 104 5.81 20.11 12.46
CA VAL A 104 4.50 19.44 12.32
C VAL A 104 4.53 18.48 11.14
N GLY A 105 5.10 18.90 10.02
CA GLY A 105 5.28 18.05 8.84
C GLY A 105 6.08 16.78 9.15
N LEU A 106 7.19 16.90 9.87
CA LEU A 106 8.02 15.78 10.30
C LEU A 106 7.24 14.80 11.19
N VAL A 107 6.45 15.30 12.15
CA VAL A 107 5.65 14.46 13.04
C VAL A 107 4.57 13.69 12.27
N VAL A 108 3.81 14.39 11.42
CA VAL A 108 2.77 13.75 10.58
C VAL A 108 3.39 12.68 9.69
N PHE A 109 4.53 13.00 9.08
CA PHE A 109 5.26 12.08 8.23
C PHE A 109 5.78 10.83 8.97
N LEU A 110 6.31 10.98 10.19
CA LEU A 110 6.71 9.84 11.02
C LEU A 110 5.52 8.93 11.35
N ILE A 111 4.36 9.51 11.65
CA ILE A 111 3.12 8.74 11.88
C ILE A 111 2.76 7.94 10.62
N LEU A 112 2.83 8.56 9.43
CA LEU A 112 2.52 7.89 8.17
C LEU A 112 3.49 6.74 7.87
N ILE A 113 4.79 6.92 8.10
CA ILE A 113 5.78 5.84 8.00
C ILE A 113 5.41 4.67 8.92
N ILE A 114 5.06 4.96 10.17
CA ILE A 114 4.70 3.94 11.16
C ILE A 114 3.46 3.16 10.70
N ILE A 115 2.42 3.85 10.25
CA ILE A 115 1.19 3.23 9.73
C ILE A 115 1.51 2.38 8.50
N GLN A 116 2.29 2.91 7.55
CA GLN A 116 2.64 2.19 6.33
C GLN A 116 3.42 0.90 6.62
N PHE A 117 4.41 0.95 7.51
CA PHE A 117 5.24 -0.22 7.79
C PHE A 117 4.55 -1.23 8.72
N ILE A 118 4.08 -0.77 9.89
CA ILE A 118 3.58 -1.67 10.94
C ILE A 118 2.20 -2.21 10.59
N VAL A 119 1.28 -1.34 10.12
CA VAL A 119 -0.11 -1.74 9.91
C VAL A 119 -0.27 -2.33 8.52
N ILE A 120 0.14 -1.58 7.49
CA ILE A 120 -0.18 -1.94 6.10
C ILE A 120 0.77 -3.02 5.59
N THR A 121 2.08 -2.77 5.60
CA THR A 121 3.06 -3.67 4.98
C THR A 121 3.16 -5.00 5.73
N LYS A 122 3.34 -4.97 7.06
CA LYS A 122 3.37 -6.20 7.85
C LYS A 122 2.02 -6.90 7.93
N GLY A 123 0.91 -6.16 7.88
CA GLY A 123 -0.42 -6.74 7.79
C GLY A 123 -0.61 -7.53 6.50
N ALA A 124 -0.32 -6.91 5.36
CA ALA A 124 -0.43 -7.53 4.04
C ALA A 124 0.51 -8.74 3.88
N GLU A 125 1.74 -8.67 4.41
CA GLU A 125 2.69 -9.78 4.42
C GLU A 125 2.10 -11.01 5.14
N ARG A 126 1.63 -10.82 6.38
CA ARG A 126 1.06 -11.93 7.17
C ARG A 126 -0.17 -12.53 6.53
N VAL A 127 -1.06 -11.69 6.01
CA VAL A 127 -2.27 -12.17 5.33
C VAL A 127 -1.90 -12.99 4.09
N SER A 128 -0.91 -12.55 3.32
CA SER A 128 -0.45 -13.26 2.11
C SER A 128 0.25 -14.57 2.45
N GLU A 129 1.13 -14.58 3.45
CA GLU A 129 1.86 -15.78 3.91
C GLU A 129 0.87 -16.86 4.41
N VAL A 130 -0.07 -16.47 5.27
CA VAL A 130 -1.04 -17.39 5.86
C VAL A 130 -2.02 -17.91 4.80
N ALA A 131 -2.52 -17.02 3.92
CA ALA A 131 -3.40 -17.43 2.83
C ALA A 131 -2.69 -18.38 1.85
N ALA A 132 -1.46 -18.07 1.45
CA ALA A 132 -0.68 -18.94 0.58
C ALA A 132 -0.46 -20.31 1.21
N ARG A 133 -0.05 -20.34 2.48
CA ARG A 133 0.19 -21.59 3.19
C ARG A 133 -1.06 -22.45 3.30
N PHE A 134 -2.19 -21.90 3.72
CA PHE A 134 -3.43 -22.68 3.83
C PHE A 134 -3.94 -23.17 2.47
N THR A 135 -3.82 -22.34 1.44
CA THR A 135 -4.22 -22.75 0.09
C THR A 135 -3.33 -23.87 -0.45
N LEU A 136 -2.01 -23.79 -0.20
CA LEU A 136 -1.05 -24.84 -0.59
C LEU A 136 -1.26 -26.15 0.19
N ASP A 137 -1.50 -26.06 1.50
CA ASP A 137 -1.77 -27.23 2.36
C ASP A 137 -3.08 -27.95 1.95
N ALA A 138 -4.03 -27.23 1.33
CA ALA A 138 -5.29 -27.79 0.83
C ALA A 138 -5.17 -28.52 -0.53
N MET A 139 -4.05 -28.41 -1.25
CA MET A 139 -3.90 -28.94 -2.61
C MET A 139 -3.96 -30.47 -2.72
N PRO A 140 -3.31 -31.25 -1.83
CA PRO A 140 -3.46 -32.70 -1.86
C PRO A 140 -4.92 -33.12 -1.70
N GLY A 141 -5.69 -32.43 -0.86
CA GLY A 141 -7.12 -32.68 -0.69
C GLY A 141 -7.92 -32.42 -1.97
N LYS A 142 -7.67 -31.30 -2.65
CA LYS A 142 -8.29 -30.98 -3.95
C LYS A 142 -7.90 -31.99 -5.05
N GLN A 143 -6.65 -32.50 -5.04
CA GLN A 143 -6.22 -33.53 -5.99
C GLN A 143 -6.90 -34.87 -5.70
N MET A 144 -6.96 -35.28 -4.43
CA MET A 144 -7.66 -36.50 -4.01
C MET A 144 -9.15 -36.45 -4.34
N SER A 145 -9.80 -35.29 -4.23
CA SER A 145 -11.21 -35.16 -4.63
C SER A 145 -11.40 -35.32 -6.14
N ILE A 146 -10.47 -34.85 -6.98
CA ILE A 146 -10.52 -35.08 -8.44
C ILE A 146 -10.35 -36.57 -8.73
N ASP A 147 -9.43 -37.25 -8.04
CA ASP A 147 -9.20 -38.67 -8.22
C ASP A 147 -10.44 -39.49 -7.80
N ALA A 148 -11.09 -39.09 -6.70
CA ALA A 148 -12.34 -39.70 -6.26
C ALA A 148 -13.47 -39.49 -7.26
N ASP A 149 -13.65 -38.28 -7.80
CA ASP A 149 -14.67 -37.96 -8.80
C ASP A 149 -14.44 -38.74 -10.11
N LEU A 150 -13.19 -38.85 -10.55
CA LEU A 150 -12.82 -39.62 -11.76
C LEU A 150 -13.08 -41.12 -11.55
N ASN A 151 -12.67 -41.67 -10.41
CA ASN A 151 -12.92 -43.07 -10.06
C ASN A 151 -14.41 -43.39 -9.88
N ALA A 152 -15.21 -42.41 -9.43
CA ALA A 152 -16.66 -42.52 -9.34
C ALA A 152 -17.39 -42.32 -10.69
N GLY A 153 -16.65 -41.96 -11.75
CA GLY A 153 -17.22 -41.67 -13.08
C GLY A 153 -18.04 -40.39 -13.16
N LEU A 154 -17.89 -39.47 -12.20
CA LEU A 154 -18.57 -38.17 -12.18
C LEU A 154 -17.96 -37.17 -13.16
N ILE A 155 -16.67 -37.35 -13.49
CA ILE A 155 -15.91 -36.54 -14.45
C ILE A 155 -15.14 -37.43 -15.41
N ASP A 156 -14.78 -36.90 -16.59
CA ASP A 156 -13.92 -37.59 -17.53
C ASP A 156 -12.41 -37.27 -17.33
N GLU A 157 -11.54 -38.00 -18.02
CA GLU A 157 -10.08 -37.78 -17.98
C GLU A 157 -9.67 -36.38 -18.45
N THR A 158 -10.40 -35.79 -19.40
CA THR A 158 -10.08 -34.45 -19.91
C THR A 158 -10.40 -33.37 -18.90
N GLU A 159 -11.53 -33.46 -18.20
CA GLU A 159 -11.95 -32.58 -17.13
C GLU A 159 -11.05 -32.76 -15.91
N ALA A 160 -10.71 -34.00 -15.53
CA ALA A 160 -9.75 -34.27 -14.46
C ALA A 160 -8.39 -33.60 -14.75
N ARG A 161 -7.90 -33.69 -16.00
CA ARG A 161 -6.67 -33.03 -16.42
C ARG A 161 -6.77 -31.51 -16.38
N MET A 162 -7.88 -30.91 -16.83
CA MET A 162 -8.10 -29.46 -16.74
C MET A 162 -8.14 -28.97 -15.28
N ARG A 163 -8.87 -29.67 -14.41
CA ARG A 163 -8.97 -29.33 -12.98
C ARG A 163 -7.62 -29.44 -12.27
N ARG A 164 -6.83 -30.49 -12.54
CA ARG A 164 -5.46 -30.62 -12.04
C ARG A 164 -4.57 -29.46 -12.50
N GLY A 165 -4.67 -29.07 -13.77
CA GLY A 165 -3.95 -27.89 -14.29
C GLY A 165 -4.32 -26.59 -13.58
N LYS A 166 -5.60 -26.40 -13.21
CA LYS A 166 -6.04 -25.23 -12.42
C LYS A 166 -5.42 -25.24 -11.01
N ILE A 167 -5.35 -26.41 -10.36
CA ILE A 167 -4.69 -26.56 -9.05
C ILE A 167 -3.20 -26.25 -9.14
N GLU A 168 -2.52 -26.72 -10.18
CA GLU A 168 -1.09 -26.43 -10.42
C GLU A 168 -0.84 -24.93 -10.57
N GLN A 169 -1.65 -24.23 -11.37
CA GLN A 169 -1.55 -22.78 -11.51
C GLN A 169 -1.84 -22.03 -10.19
N GLU A 170 -2.76 -22.54 -9.37
CA GLU A 170 -3.03 -22.01 -8.04
C GLU A 170 -1.79 -22.18 -7.13
N ALA A 171 -1.11 -23.32 -7.21
CA ALA A 171 0.13 -23.61 -6.49
C ALA A 171 1.24 -22.62 -6.84
N ASP A 172 1.50 -22.47 -8.14
CA ASP A 172 2.53 -21.57 -8.64
C ASP A 172 2.23 -20.12 -8.27
N PHE A 173 0.96 -19.71 -8.36
CA PHE A 173 0.53 -18.37 -8.02
C PHE A 173 0.77 -18.04 -6.54
N TYR A 174 0.24 -18.86 -5.63
CA TYR A 174 0.38 -18.61 -4.18
C TYR A 174 1.82 -18.81 -3.69
N GLY A 175 2.57 -19.74 -4.29
CA GLY A 175 4.01 -19.90 -4.04
C GLY A 175 4.81 -18.66 -4.46
N ALA A 176 4.54 -18.11 -5.65
CA ALA A 176 5.19 -16.89 -6.12
C ALA A 176 4.76 -15.65 -5.30
N MET A 177 3.51 -15.60 -4.83
CA MET A 177 2.99 -14.50 -3.99
C MET A 177 3.67 -14.40 -2.62
N ASP A 178 3.97 -15.52 -1.96
CA ASP A 178 4.73 -15.51 -0.69
C ASP A 178 6.12 -14.89 -0.91
N GLY A 179 6.79 -15.28 -1.99
CA GLY A 179 8.06 -14.68 -2.40
C GLY A 179 7.95 -13.18 -2.69
N ALA A 180 7.02 -12.77 -3.55
CA ALA A 180 6.84 -11.38 -3.95
C ALA A 180 6.50 -10.45 -2.77
N SER A 181 5.71 -10.94 -1.80
CA SER A 181 5.32 -10.17 -0.62
C SER A 181 6.52 -9.81 0.27
N LYS A 182 7.53 -10.69 0.35
CA LYS A 182 8.78 -10.42 1.08
C LYS A 182 9.61 -9.30 0.43
N PHE A 183 9.56 -9.14 -0.88
CA PHE A 183 10.20 -8.01 -1.57
C PHE A 183 9.51 -6.68 -1.26
N VAL A 184 8.17 -6.66 -1.17
CA VAL A 184 7.42 -5.44 -0.79
C VAL A 184 7.78 -5.01 0.63
N LYS A 185 7.95 -5.95 1.56
CA LYS A 185 8.46 -5.66 2.91
C LYS A 185 9.87 -5.07 2.88
N GLY A 186 10.77 -5.67 2.09
CA GLY A 186 12.14 -5.19 1.93
C GLY A 186 12.20 -3.75 1.44
N ASP A 187 11.36 -3.39 0.46
CA ASP A 187 11.22 -2.03 -0.06
C ASP A 187 10.77 -1.04 1.02
N ALA A 188 9.79 -1.40 1.86
CA ALA A 188 9.33 -0.54 2.95
C ALA A 188 10.41 -0.30 4.02
N ILE A 189 11.30 -1.26 4.26
CA ILE A 189 12.46 -1.07 5.16
C ILE A 189 13.48 -0.14 4.49
N ALA A 190 13.75 -0.35 3.20
CA ALA A 190 14.68 0.48 2.44
C ALA A 190 14.24 1.96 2.40
N SER A 191 12.94 2.24 2.22
CA SER A 191 12.43 3.62 2.18
C SER A 191 12.63 4.35 3.51
N ILE A 192 12.45 3.69 4.65
CA ILE A 192 12.71 4.27 5.99
C ILE A 192 14.19 4.63 6.14
N ILE A 193 15.08 3.72 5.71
CA ILE A 193 16.54 3.95 5.75
C ILE A 193 16.90 5.14 4.86
N ILE A 194 16.37 5.19 3.64
CA ILE A 194 16.62 6.27 2.68
C ILE A 194 16.21 7.63 3.24
N VAL A 195 15.01 7.74 3.82
CA VAL A 195 14.53 8.96 4.47
C VAL A 195 15.47 9.42 5.58
N THR A 196 15.95 8.48 6.40
CA THR A 196 16.88 8.78 7.50
C THR A 196 18.21 9.29 6.95
N ILE A 197 18.72 8.67 5.89
CA ILE A 197 19.93 9.12 5.19
C ILE A 197 19.73 10.52 4.62
N ASN A 198 18.62 10.78 3.94
CA ASN A 198 18.32 12.07 3.32
C ASN A 198 18.25 13.20 4.35
N LEU A 199 17.64 12.94 5.50
CA LEU A 199 17.53 13.93 6.57
C LEU A 199 18.91 14.21 7.20
N ILE A 200 19.66 13.18 7.59
CA ILE A 200 20.96 13.35 8.27
C ILE A 200 22.03 13.89 7.32
N PHE A 201 22.28 13.19 6.21
CA PHE A 201 23.33 13.57 5.28
C PHE A 201 22.96 14.80 4.46
N GLY A 202 21.67 15.03 4.20
CA GLY A 202 21.21 16.25 3.56
C GLY A 202 21.55 17.49 4.37
N MET A 203 21.30 17.48 5.69
CA MET A 203 21.72 18.58 6.57
C MET A 203 23.25 18.77 6.58
N ILE A 204 24.02 17.68 6.66
CA ILE A 204 25.49 17.75 6.65
C ILE A 204 26.00 18.35 5.33
N ILE A 205 25.49 17.90 4.19
CA ILE A 205 25.90 18.41 2.87
C ILE A 205 25.43 19.86 2.69
N GLY A 206 24.21 20.18 3.13
CA GLY A 206 23.66 21.54 3.13
C GLY A 206 24.55 22.55 3.85
N MET A 207 25.04 22.17 5.03
CA MET A 207 25.92 23.03 5.82
C MET A 207 27.36 23.04 5.30
N ALA A 208 27.92 21.87 4.98
CA ALA A 208 29.35 21.74 4.69
C ALA A 208 29.73 22.06 3.23
N GLN A 209 28.83 21.79 2.28
CA GLN A 209 29.11 21.94 0.84
C GLN A 209 28.31 23.08 0.20
N LEU A 210 27.04 23.26 0.59
CA LEU A 210 26.16 24.30 0.04
C LEU A 210 26.24 25.63 0.81
N GLY A 211 26.95 25.66 1.94
CA GLY A 211 27.14 26.87 2.75
C GLY A 211 25.84 27.41 3.37
N MET A 212 24.81 26.58 3.49
CA MET A 212 23.51 26.98 4.04
C MET A 212 23.58 27.10 5.57
N GLY A 213 22.82 28.05 6.13
CA GLY A 213 22.60 28.10 7.58
C GLY A 213 21.88 26.85 8.07
N LEU A 214 22.10 26.47 9.34
CA LEU A 214 21.45 25.29 9.95
C LEU A 214 19.93 25.31 9.79
N ALA A 215 19.32 26.49 9.96
CA ALA A 215 17.87 26.67 9.79
C ALA A 215 17.43 26.40 8.35
N ASP A 216 18.11 26.98 7.36
CA ASP A 216 17.75 26.83 5.94
C ASP A 216 18.00 25.40 5.44
N ALA A 217 19.12 24.79 5.84
CA ALA A 217 19.44 23.41 5.52
C ALA A 217 18.41 22.44 6.13
N SER A 218 18.06 22.63 7.41
CA SER A 218 17.04 21.79 8.05
C SER A 218 15.67 21.95 7.40
N HIS A 219 15.27 23.17 7.02
CA HIS A 219 14.01 23.41 6.33
C HIS A 219 13.98 22.73 4.95
N GLN A 220 14.97 23.01 4.10
CA GLN A 220 15.01 22.50 2.72
C GLN A 220 15.09 20.97 2.68
N PHE A 221 16.05 20.37 3.40
CA PHE A 221 16.24 18.92 3.35
C PHE A 221 15.14 18.15 4.07
N THR A 222 14.50 18.73 5.10
CA THR A 222 13.32 18.09 5.70
C THR A 222 12.14 18.14 4.76
N LEU A 223 11.87 19.27 4.09
CA LEU A 223 10.78 19.38 3.12
C LEU A 223 10.94 18.35 1.99
N LEU A 224 12.12 18.27 1.39
CA LEU A 224 12.40 17.34 0.31
C LEU A 224 12.36 15.88 0.77
N SER A 225 12.90 15.56 1.95
CA SER A 225 12.91 14.19 2.49
C SER A 225 11.51 13.71 2.85
N VAL A 226 10.70 14.59 3.47
CA VAL A 226 9.29 14.30 3.78
C VAL A 226 8.50 14.11 2.48
N GLY A 227 8.67 15.01 1.50
CA GLY A 227 8.02 14.90 0.19
C GLY A 227 8.36 13.59 -0.52
N ASP A 228 9.64 13.22 -0.58
CA ASP A 228 10.11 11.99 -1.22
C ASP A 228 9.55 10.74 -0.52
N GLY A 229 9.56 10.75 0.82
CA GLY A 229 8.97 9.69 1.61
C GLY A 229 7.45 9.55 1.41
N LEU A 230 6.71 10.65 1.27
CA LEU A 230 5.26 10.60 1.03
C LEU A 230 4.93 10.07 -0.35
N VAL A 231 5.63 10.58 -1.36
CA VAL A 231 5.47 10.18 -2.76
C VAL A 231 5.76 8.69 -2.94
N SER A 232 6.77 8.16 -2.26
CA SER A 232 7.12 6.74 -2.31
C SER A 232 6.15 5.83 -1.53
N GLN A 233 5.41 6.39 -0.55
CA GLN A 233 4.41 5.67 0.26
C GLN A 233 3.08 5.44 -0.46
N ILE A 234 2.59 6.40 -1.25
CA ILE A 234 1.30 6.27 -1.94
C ILE A 234 1.24 5.00 -2.82
N PRO A 235 2.21 4.73 -3.72
CA PRO A 235 2.24 3.49 -4.49
C PRO A 235 2.38 2.25 -3.60
N ALA A 236 3.13 2.33 -2.50
CA ALA A 236 3.32 1.24 -1.54
C ALA A 236 1.99 0.80 -0.92
N LEU A 237 1.18 1.78 -0.51
CA LEU A 237 -0.13 1.57 0.06
C LEU A 237 -1.06 0.93 -0.96
N LEU A 238 -1.16 1.52 -2.15
CA LEU A 238 -2.02 1.01 -3.23
C LEU A 238 -1.67 -0.43 -3.61
N ILE A 239 -0.38 -0.74 -3.73
CA ILE A 239 0.11 -2.09 -4.04
C ILE A 239 -0.17 -3.05 -2.87
N SER A 240 0.09 -2.66 -1.63
CA SER A 240 -0.15 -3.51 -0.46
C SER A 240 -1.64 -3.84 -0.28
N THR A 241 -2.52 -2.86 -0.53
CA THR A 241 -3.96 -3.06 -0.56
C THR A 241 -4.36 -3.99 -1.70
N ALA A 242 -3.81 -3.81 -2.91
CA ALA A 242 -4.06 -4.70 -4.05
C ALA A 242 -3.64 -6.14 -3.73
N THR A 243 -2.46 -6.33 -3.14
CA THR A 243 -1.99 -7.64 -2.64
C THR A 243 -2.98 -8.24 -1.67
N GLY A 244 -3.39 -7.48 -0.64
CA GLY A 244 -4.39 -7.92 0.34
C GLY A 244 -5.71 -8.34 -0.29
N VAL A 245 -6.22 -7.57 -1.25
CA VAL A 245 -7.45 -7.89 -1.99
C VAL A 245 -7.29 -9.19 -2.77
N VAL A 246 -6.18 -9.36 -3.50
CA VAL A 246 -5.95 -10.56 -4.33
C VAL A 246 -5.83 -11.83 -3.49
N VAL A 247 -5.11 -11.79 -2.37
CA VAL A 247 -4.91 -12.99 -1.54
C VAL A 247 -6.12 -13.36 -0.69
N THR A 248 -6.97 -12.37 -0.34
CA THR A 248 -8.21 -12.60 0.43
C THR A 248 -9.43 -12.83 -0.45
N ARG A 249 -9.26 -12.74 -1.77
CA ARG A 249 -10.33 -12.94 -2.74
C ARG A 249 -10.80 -14.40 -2.71
N ALA A 250 -12.02 -14.61 -2.22
CA ALA A 250 -12.73 -15.87 -2.39
C ALA A 250 -13.28 -15.98 -3.82
N ALA A 251 -13.42 -17.20 -4.34
CA ALA A 251 -14.14 -17.45 -5.58
C ALA A 251 -15.60 -16.98 -5.43
N SER A 252 -15.93 -15.86 -6.06
CA SER A 252 -17.25 -15.23 -6.06
C SER A 252 -17.61 -14.84 -7.49
N ASP A 253 -18.88 -14.95 -7.85
CA ASP A 253 -19.39 -14.75 -9.21
C ASP A 253 -19.46 -13.26 -9.65
N GLY A 254 -19.09 -12.29 -8.79
CA GLY A 254 -19.16 -10.84 -9.08
C GLY A 254 -17.94 -10.06 -8.61
N ASN A 255 -17.79 -8.79 -9.01
CA ASN A 255 -16.64 -7.97 -8.58
C ASN A 255 -16.73 -7.56 -7.09
N LEU A 256 -15.61 -7.12 -6.49
CA LEU A 256 -15.54 -6.84 -5.05
C LEU A 256 -16.55 -5.78 -4.61
N GLY A 257 -16.72 -4.73 -5.42
CA GLY A 257 -17.63 -3.64 -5.11
C GLY A 257 -19.09 -4.09 -5.08
N GLN A 258 -19.48 -4.97 -6.00
CA GLN A 258 -20.82 -5.55 -6.05
C GLN A 258 -21.06 -6.46 -4.84
N ASP A 259 -20.08 -7.28 -4.46
CA ASP A 259 -20.17 -8.17 -3.30
C ASP A 259 -20.30 -7.39 -1.99
N ILE A 260 -19.43 -6.40 -1.77
CA ILE A 260 -19.49 -5.53 -0.60
C ILE A 260 -20.84 -4.80 -0.53
N THR A 261 -21.28 -4.20 -1.64
CA THR A 261 -22.56 -3.49 -1.69
C THR A 261 -23.71 -4.44 -1.40
N ARG A 262 -23.77 -5.60 -2.07
CA ARG A 262 -24.83 -6.59 -1.88
C ARG A 262 -24.87 -7.12 -0.44
N GLN A 263 -23.72 -7.41 0.16
CA GLN A 263 -23.65 -7.96 1.53
C GLN A 263 -23.96 -6.91 2.61
N LEU A 264 -23.44 -5.68 2.48
CA LEU A 264 -23.75 -4.62 3.44
C LEU A 264 -25.22 -4.19 3.35
N THR A 265 -25.77 -4.09 2.14
CA THR A 265 -27.19 -3.73 1.92
C THR A 265 -28.18 -4.86 2.21
N ALA A 266 -27.71 -6.09 2.42
CA ALA A 266 -28.56 -7.22 2.79
C ALA A 266 -29.23 -7.05 4.17
N TYR A 267 -28.69 -6.18 5.02
CA TYR A 267 -29.20 -5.91 6.37
C TYR A 267 -29.66 -4.44 6.52
N PRO A 268 -30.75 -4.02 5.84
CA PRO A 268 -31.20 -2.63 5.84
C PRO A 268 -31.57 -2.11 7.24
N VAL A 269 -32.04 -2.98 8.14
CA VAL A 269 -32.35 -2.62 9.53
C VAL A 269 -31.08 -2.23 10.31
N MET A 270 -29.98 -2.96 10.13
CA MET A 270 -28.70 -2.63 10.78
C MET A 270 -28.10 -1.35 10.21
N LEU A 271 -28.22 -1.12 8.89
CA LEU A 271 -27.84 0.15 8.26
C LEU A 271 -28.66 1.32 8.79
N PHE A 272 -29.94 1.12 9.04
CA PHE A 272 -30.81 2.13 9.63
C PHE A 272 -30.42 2.46 11.08
N VAL A 273 -30.04 1.45 11.89
CA VAL A 273 -29.52 1.64 13.25
C VAL A 273 -28.17 2.38 13.23
N ALA A 274 -27.24 1.99 12.35
CA ALA A 274 -25.94 2.64 12.19
C ALA A 274 -26.06 4.08 11.66
N GLY A 275 -27.02 4.33 10.76
CA GLY A 275 -27.36 5.67 10.25
C GLY A 275 -28.12 6.56 11.24
N GLY A 276 -28.32 6.12 12.49
CA GLY A 276 -28.95 6.90 13.55
C GLY A 276 -30.48 6.86 13.58
N GLY A 277 -31.12 5.96 12.82
CA GLY A 277 -32.57 5.83 12.71
C GLY A 277 -33.26 5.17 13.93
N TYR A 278 -32.51 4.65 14.90
CA TYR A 278 -33.11 4.13 16.13
C TYR A 278 -33.39 5.29 17.12
N PRO A 279 -34.60 5.42 17.69
CA PRO A 279 -34.99 6.55 18.54
C PRO A 279 -34.11 6.88 19.78
N PRO A 280 -33.29 5.99 20.38
CA PRO A 280 -32.36 6.40 21.43
C PRO A 280 -31.14 7.19 20.93
N PHE A 281 -30.95 7.39 19.62
CA PHE A 281 -29.87 8.25 19.11
C PHE A 281 -30.03 9.71 19.58
N ARG A 282 -31.28 10.13 19.85
CA ARG A 282 -31.60 11.43 20.44
C ARG A 282 -31.14 11.58 21.90
N VAL A 283 -30.95 10.46 22.61
CA VAL A 283 -30.40 10.43 23.98
C VAL A 283 -28.87 10.54 23.95
N TYR A 284 -28.22 9.92 22.95
CA TYR A 284 -26.76 10.01 22.78
C TYR A 284 -26.29 11.38 22.29
N THR A 285 -27.04 12.07 21.43
CA THR A 285 -26.69 13.44 21.01
C THR A 285 -26.79 14.44 22.17
N ASN A 286 -27.77 14.28 23.07
CA ASN A 286 -27.87 15.11 24.28
C ASN A 286 -26.74 14.80 25.28
N TRP A 287 -26.28 13.56 25.36
CA TRP A 287 -25.12 13.19 26.16
C TRP A 287 -23.81 13.80 25.60
N PHE A 288 -23.64 13.76 24.28
CA PHE A 288 -22.48 14.34 23.60
C PHE A 288 -22.44 15.87 23.68
N SER A 289 -23.59 16.56 23.52
CA SER A 289 -23.66 18.02 23.68
C SER A 289 -23.43 18.47 25.12
N SER A 290 -23.92 17.72 26.10
CA SER A 290 -23.77 18.07 27.52
C SER A 290 -22.32 17.89 28.02
N CYS A 291 -21.53 17.00 27.40
CA CYS A 291 -20.11 16.84 27.72
C CYS A 291 -19.19 17.89 27.09
N PHE A 292 -19.58 18.50 25.96
CA PHE A 292 -18.70 19.38 25.18
C PHE A 292 -19.01 20.88 25.32
N THR A 293 -20.16 21.27 25.86
CA THR A 293 -20.57 22.68 25.93
C THR A 293 -20.09 23.41 27.19
N ASP A 294 -19.55 22.69 28.19
CA ASP A 294 -19.24 23.26 29.50
C ASP A 294 -17.73 23.19 29.86
N ARG A 295 -16.88 23.69 28.96
CA ARG A 295 -15.45 23.84 29.26
C ARG A 295 -14.81 25.07 28.63
N HIS A 296 -15.42 26.22 28.85
CA HIS A 296 -14.71 27.50 28.96
C HIS A 296 -14.73 27.90 30.44
N ASP A 297 -13.85 27.29 31.24
CA ASP A 297 -13.14 27.96 32.35
C ASP A 297 -12.40 26.95 33.24
N SER A 298 -11.12 27.24 33.46
CA SER A 298 -10.30 26.84 34.61
C SER A 298 -10.09 25.36 34.92
N PHE A 299 -8.97 24.85 34.39
CA PHE A 299 -7.91 24.13 35.13
C PHE A 299 -8.24 23.63 36.55
N TYR A 300 -8.86 22.46 36.73
CA TYR A 300 -8.64 21.58 37.88
C TYR A 300 -9.21 20.17 37.61
N TRP A 301 -8.37 19.15 37.77
CA TRP A 301 -8.73 17.72 37.70
C TRP A 301 -9.61 17.30 38.89
N ARG A 302 -10.94 17.33 38.74
CA ARG A 302 -11.86 16.55 39.59
C ARG A 302 -12.92 15.84 38.74
N LEU A 303 -12.76 14.53 38.58
CA LEU A 303 -13.88 13.61 38.27
C LEU A 303 -14.81 13.58 39.51
N PRO A 304 -16.14 13.69 39.34
CA PRO A 304 -17.02 12.55 39.71
C PRO A 304 -18.35 12.52 38.90
N PRO A 305 -19.32 11.65 39.25
CA PRO A 305 -19.51 10.29 38.75
C PRO A 305 -20.58 10.19 37.65
N CYS A 306 -20.43 9.22 36.74
CA CYS A 306 -21.52 8.73 35.89
C CYS A 306 -22.61 8.11 36.77
N GLN A 307 -23.74 8.80 36.96
CA GLN A 307 -24.98 8.14 37.36
C GLN A 307 -25.72 7.69 36.10
N ILE A 308 -25.66 6.38 35.85
CA ILE A 308 -26.55 5.67 34.95
C ILE A 308 -27.90 5.57 35.68
N GLN A 309 -28.92 6.27 35.19
CA GLN A 309 -30.32 5.94 35.51
C GLN A 309 -30.86 5.06 34.38
N PHE A 310 -31.36 3.89 34.78
CA PHE A 310 -32.10 2.94 33.93
C PHE A 310 -33.40 3.55 33.42
#